data_AF-A0A2V6MI71-F1
#
_entry.id   AF-A0A2V6MI71-F1
#
_cell.length_a   1.000
_cell.length_b   1.000
_cell.length_c   1.000
_cell.angle_alpha   90.00
_cell.angle_beta   90.00
_cell.angle_gamma   90.00
#
_symmetry.space_group_name_H-M   'P 1'
#
loop_
_entity.id
_entity.type
_entity.pdbx_description
1 polymer ?
#
loop_
_entity_poly.entity_id
_entity_poly.type
_entity_poly.pdbx_seq_one_letter_code
_entity_poly.pdbx_strand_id
1 'polypeptide(L)'
;MFVWRKRAGIVWLAANEATLREVAGRRLAIISRPGRKNAIAEIAGSNRPDLESIRSRFGGIIEKLPRDWLTRFSRAQTTKPIRIGKRLVVTRSGGFQTPKAFGAWKPPLLVIPAGAAFGTGEHTTTALSLRLLERCTRFWGAQAGSPGSPEPEKTLLDLGTGSGILALVAARFGARHVIAIDHDPVAIATAKENARRNKIANIDFHVADVRRWKFSPRTEIITANLFSELLIEILPKL
;
A
#
# COMPACT_ATOMS: atom_id res chain seq x y z
N MET A 1 -24.91 -5.17 -3.67
CA MET A 1 -24.32 -4.36 -2.60
C MET A 1 -25.03 -3.02 -2.56
N PHE A 2 -25.30 -2.53 -1.37
CA PHE A 2 -25.96 -1.26 -1.11
C PHE A 2 -25.03 -0.41 -0.25
N VAL A 3 -25.18 0.91 -0.33
CA VAL A 3 -24.50 1.84 0.56
C VAL A 3 -25.53 2.77 1.16
N TRP A 4 -25.51 2.90 2.48
CA TRP A 4 -26.18 3.98 3.19
C TRP A 4 -25.25 5.17 3.21
N ARG A 5 -25.75 6.36 2.89
CA ARG A 5 -24.97 7.61 2.86
C ARG A 5 -25.72 8.71 3.59
N LYS A 6 -25.02 9.43 4.47
CA LYS A 6 -25.52 10.66 5.09
C LYS A 6 -24.49 11.77 5.02
N ARG A 7 -24.88 12.91 4.43
CA ARG A 7 -24.14 14.16 4.56
C ARG A 7 -24.55 14.84 5.85
N ALA A 8 -23.58 15.14 6.71
CA ALA A 8 -23.84 15.74 8.01
C ALA A 8 -22.75 16.76 8.37
N GLY A 9 -23.14 17.74 9.18
CA GLY A 9 -22.19 18.68 9.80
C GLY A 9 -21.30 17.97 10.81
N ILE A 10 -20.12 18.55 11.06
CA ILE A 10 -19.12 17.99 12.01
C ILE A 10 -19.72 17.76 13.41
N VAL A 11 -20.55 18.68 13.90
CA VAL A 11 -21.20 18.56 15.21
C VAL A 11 -22.11 17.34 15.28
N TRP A 12 -22.91 17.11 14.23
CA TRP A 12 -23.78 15.94 14.17
C TRP A 12 -22.97 14.64 14.12
N LEU A 13 -21.89 14.61 13.35
CA LEU A 13 -21.01 13.44 13.26
C LEU A 13 -20.36 13.14 14.61
N ALA A 14 -19.81 14.15 15.29
CA ALA A 14 -19.21 13.97 16.61
C ALA A 14 -20.22 13.38 17.62
N ALA A 15 -21.48 13.82 17.57
CA ALA A 15 -22.54 13.31 18.44
C ALA A 15 -23.03 11.90 18.10
N ASN A 16 -22.83 11.42 16.87
CA ASN A 16 -23.39 10.15 16.39
C ASN A 16 -22.34 9.10 15.99
N GLU A 17 -21.06 9.46 15.95
CA GLU A 17 -19.98 8.58 15.46
C GLU A 17 -19.84 7.32 16.31
N ALA A 18 -19.88 7.44 17.64
CA ALA A 18 -19.77 6.28 18.54
C ALA A 18 -20.90 5.26 18.27
N THR A 19 -22.14 5.73 18.19
CA THR A 19 -23.30 4.90 17.90
C THR A 19 -23.27 4.32 16.48
N LEU A 20 -22.79 5.09 15.50
CA LEU A 20 -22.60 4.60 14.13
C LEU A 20 -21.53 3.51 14.08
N ARG A 21 -20.44 3.63 14.84
CA ARG A 21 -19.40 2.61 14.95
C ARG A 21 -19.91 1.34 15.65
N GLU A 22 -20.76 1.47 16.66
CA GLU A 22 -21.38 0.33 17.33
C GLU A 22 -22.28 -0.49 16.37
N VAL A 23 -23.11 0.20 15.59
CA VAL A 23 -24.06 -0.46 14.66
C VAL A 23 -23.36 -0.99 13.40
N ALA A 24 -22.38 -0.24 12.87
CA ALA A 24 -21.74 -0.58 11.60
C ALA A 24 -20.47 -1.41 11.75
N GLY A 25 -19.82 -1.37 12.92
CA GLY A 25 -18.48 -1.92 13.14
C GLY A 25 -17.47 -1.36 12.14
N ARG A 26 -16.68 -2.26 11.54
CA ARG A 26 -15.65 -1.92 10.53
C ARG A 26 -16.21 -1.44 9.18
N ARG A 27 -17.54 -1.38 9.01
CA ARG A 27 -18.19 -0.98 7.75
C ARG A 27 -18.41 0.52 7.62
N LEU A 28 -18.19 1.30 8.68
CA LEU A 28 -18.33 2.75 8.68
C LEU A 28 -17.13 3.42 8.02
N ALA A 29 -17.39 4.23 7.00
CA ALA A 29 -16.43 5.15 6.42
C ALA A 29 -16.91 6.60 6.63
N ILE A 30 -16.03 7.45 7.17
CA ILE A 30 -16.29 8.89 7.29
C ILE A 30 -15.36 9.63 6.34
N ILE A 31 -15.95 10.32 5.37
CA ILE A 31 -15.24 11.05 4.32
C ILE A 31 -15.38 12.55 4.61
N SER A 32 -14.31 13.15 5.12
CA SER A 32 -14.19 14.59 5.32
C SER A 32 -13.22 15.19 4.29
N ARG A 33 -13.41 16.47 3.98
CA ARG A 33 -12.45 17.24 3.17
C ARG A 33 -11.90 18.39 4.01
N PRO A 34 -10.58 18.64 3.99
CA PRO A 34 -10.01 19.79 4.69
C PRO A 34 -10.73 21.10 4.31
N GLY A 35 -11.09 21.91 5.31
CA GLY A 35 -11.78 23.20 5.12
C GLY A 35 -13.29 23.11 4.86
N ARG A 36 -13.92 21.93 4.84
CA ARG A 36 -15.38 21.78 4.72
C ARG A 36 -16.03 21.58 6.10
N LYS A 37 -17.16 22.25 6.34
CA LYS A 37 -17.97 22.12 7.57
C LYS A 37 -18.81 20.83 7.65
N ASN A 38 -18.83 20.06 6.56
CA ASN A 38 -19.65 18.86 6.42
C ASN A 38 -18.76 17.68 5.99
N ALA A 39 -19.14 16.49 6.44
CA ALA A 39 -18.55 15.23 6.01
C ALA A 39 -19.67 14.24 5.62
N ILE A 40 -19.26 13.14 5.00
CA ILE A 40 -20.16 12.09 4.53
C ILE A 40 -19.87 10.82 5.34
N ALA A 41 -20.87 10.29 6.02
CA ALA A 41 -20.82 8.95 6.59
C ALA A 41 -21.39 7.95 5.58
N GLU A 42 -20.69 6.84 5.37
CA GLU A 42 -21.09 5.74 4.49
C GLU A 42 -21.01 4.40 5.23
N ILE A 43 -22.01 3.54 5.01
CA ILE A 43 -22.03 2.17 5.53
C ILE A 43 -22.44 1.22 4.40
N ALA A 44 -21.57 0.26 4.08
CA ALA A 44 -21.84 -0.75 3.06
C ALA A 44 -22.61 -1.95 3.62
N GLY A 45 -23.61 -2.42 2.86
CA GLY A 45 -24.45 -3.57 3.20
C GLY A 45 -24.61 -4.54 2.03
N SER A 46 -24.73 -5.83 2.34
CA SER A 46 -24.96 -6.88 1.34
C SER A 46 -26.39 -6.85 0.79
N ASN A 47 -27.35 -6.46 1.64
CA ASN A 47 -28.77 -6.33 1.30
C ASN A 47 -29.34 -4.97 1.79
N ARG A 48 -30.51 -4.58 1.26
CA ARG A 48 -31.17 -3.32 1.62
C ARG A 48 -31.76 -3.31 3.03
N PRO A 49 -32.42 -4.39 3.52
CA PRO A 49 -33.00 -4.41 4.87
C PRO A 49 -32.00 -4.11 5.99
N ASP A 50 -30.77 -4.61 5.89
CA ASP A 50 -29.69 -4.33 6.86
C ASP A 50 -29.43 -2.82 7.02
N LEU A 51 -29.50 -2.06 5.93
CA LEU A 51 -29.27 -0.61 5.95
C LEU A 51 -30.52 0.19 6.32
N GLU A 52 -31.69 -0.44 6.32
CA GLU A 52 -32.98 0.21 6.56
C GLU A 52 -33.12 0.64 8.03
N SER A 53 -32.62 -0.19 8.96
CA SER A 53 -32.52 0.14 10.39
C SER A 53 -31.65 1.40 10.62
N ILE A 54 -30.52 1.49 9.90
CA ILE A 54 -29.61 2.63 9.97
C ILE A 54 -30.28 3.88 9.39
N ARG A 55 -30.97 3.76 8.24
CA ARG A 55 -31.73 4.87 7.64
C ARG A 55 -32.82 5.36 8.56
N SER A 56 -33.56 4.47 9.21
CA SER A 56 -34.64 4.83 10.13
C SER A 56 -34.11 5.60 11.35
N ARG A 57 -32.95 5.20 11.88
CA ARG A 57 -32.37 5.80 13.09
C ARG A 57 -31.63 7.10 12.83
N PHE A 58 -30.92 7.20 11.71
CA PHE A 58 -30.00 8.32 11.44
C PHE A 58 -30.39 9.17 10.22
N GLY A 59 -31.47 8.83 9.52
CA GLY A 59 -31.85 9.43 8.24
C GLY A 59 -30.88 9.05 7.12
N GLY A 60 -30.78 9.87 6.07
CA GLY A 60 -29.89 9.62 4.93
C GLY A 60 -30.54 8.81 3.81
N ILE A 61 -29.72 8.37 2.86
CA ILE A 61 -30.18 7.69 1.63
C ILE A 61 -29.53 6.32 1.49
N ILE A 62 -30.26 5.36 0.92
CA ILE A 62 -29.73 4.04 0.57
C ILE A 62 -29.66 3.93 -0.96
N GLU A 63 -28.45 3.82 -1.46
CA GLU A 63 -28.16 3.65 -2.89
C GLU A 63 -27.76 2.21 -3.19
N LYS A 64 -28.27 1.67 -4.30
CA LYS A 64 -27.81 0.38 -4.83
C LYS A 64 -26.54 0.62 -5.64
N LEU A 65 -25.43 0.01 -5.23
CA LEU A 65 -24.19 0.13 -6.00
C LEU A 65 -24.34 -0.64 -7.33
N PRO A 66 -23.85 -0.08 -8.46
CA PRO A 66 -23.79 -0.79 -9.73
C PRO A 66 -23.06 -2.13 -9.60
N ARG A 67 -23.40 -3.14 -10.41
CA ARG A 67 -22.71 -4.44 -10.39
C ARG A 67 -21.20 -4.31 -10.66
N ASP A 68 -20.80 -3.29 -11.40
CA ASP A 68 -19.43 -2.93 -11.75
C ASP A 68 -18.80 -1.88 -10.83
N TRP A 69 -19.34 -1.65 -9.62
CA TRP A 69 -18.88 -0.58 -8.72
C TRP A 69 -17.39 -0.68 -8.37
N LEU A 70 -16.87 -1.89 -8.16
CA LEU A 70 -15.45 -2.12 -7.86
C LEU A 70 -14.59 -1.72 -9.07
N THR A 71 -15.02 -2.10 -10.27
CA THR A 71 -14.38 -1.75 -11.55
C THR A 71 -14.44 -0.24 -11.82
N ARG A 72 -15.54 0.42 -11.45
CA ARG A 72 -15.70 1.88 -11.58
C ARG A 72 -14.84 2.64 -10.57
N PHE A 73 -14.75 2.16 -9.33
CA PHE A 73 -13.85 2.71 -8.31
C PHE A 73 -12.39 2.56 -8.73
N SER A 74 -12.00 1.40 -9.26
CA SER A 74 -10.64 1.19 -9.79
C SER A 74 -10.36 2.02 -11.05
N ARG A 75 -11.36 2.26 -11.91
CA ARG A 75 -11.24 3.13 -13.10
C ARG A 75 -11.13 4.62 -12.74
N ALA A 76 -11.77 5.07 -11.67
CA ALA A 76 -11.65 6.46 -11.20
C ALA A 76 -10.26 6.79 -10.63
N GLN A 77 -9.47 5.75 -10.29
CA GLN A 77 -8.07 5.88 -9.88
C GLN A 77 -7.10 5.65 -11.06
N THR A 78 -7.29 6.36 -12.19
CA THR A 78 -6.29 6.45 -13.26
C THR A 78 -5.07 7.23 -12.77
N THR A 79 -4.27 6.63 -11.90
CA THR A 79 -3.03 7.25 -11.44
C THR A 79 -1.93 7.09 -12.47
N LYS A 80 -1.15 8.14 -12.62
CA LYS A 80 0.06 8.14 -13.43
C LYS A 80 1.06 7.11 -12.88
N PRO A 81 1.81 6.42 -13.75
CA PRO A 81 2.92 5.57 -13.34
C PRO A 81 3.91 6.33 -12.45
N ILE A 82 4.52 5.62 -11.51
CA ILE A 82 5.49 6.20 -10.58
C ILE A 82 6.89 5.90 -11.11
N ARG A 83 7.60 6.96 -11.49
CA ARG A 83 9.00 6.86 -11.91
C ARG A 83 9.90 6.87 -10.67
N ILE A 84 10.72 5.84 -10.53
CA ILE A 84 11.71 5.71 -9.45
C ILE A 84 13.09 6.01 -10.05
N GLY A 85 13.50 7.27 -9.94
CA GLY A 85 14.75 7.76 -10.51
C GLY A 85 14.87 7.50 -12.02
N LYS A 86 16.03 6.99 -12.44
CA LYS A 86 16.32 6.55 -13.81
C LYS A 86 16.45 5.03 -13.93
N ARG A 87 15.90 4.26 -12.98
CA ARG A 87 16.14 2.81 -12.88
C ARG A 87 14.90 1.95 -13.04
N LEU A 88 13.72 2.44 -12.63
CA LEU A 88 12.49 1.62 -12.61
C LEU A 88 11.24 2.49 -12.72
N VAL A 89 10.17 1.92 -13.29
CA VAL A 89 8.83 2.51 -13.28
C VAL A 89 7.85 1.52 -12.68
N VAL A 90 7.02 1.98 -11.74
CA VAL A 90 5.91 1.20 -11.18
C VAL A 90 4.60 1.62 -11.85
N THR A 91 3.81 0.64 -12.29
CA THR A 91 2.53 0.83 -12.97
C THR A 91 1.47 -0.13 -12.40
N ARG A 92 0.19 0.14 -12.66
CA ARG A 92 -0.92 -0.70 -12.20
C ARG A 92 -1.38 -1.76 -13.18
N SER A 93 -1.15 -1.53 -14.46
CA SER A 93 -1.63 -2.39 -15.53
C SER A 93 -0.44 -2.92 -16.32
N GLY A 94 -0.47 -4.23 -16.59
CA GLY A 94 0.49 -4.87 -17.49
C GLY A 94 0.39 -4.37 -18.93
N GLY A 95 -0.72 -3.70 -19.29
CA GLY A 95 -0.89 -3.03 -20.59
C GLY A 95 -0.26 -1.63 -20.68
N PHE A 96 0.56 -1.24 -19.71
CA PHE A 96 1.23 0.06 -19.73
C PHE A 96 2.28 0.10 -20.85
N GLN A 97 1.99 0.88 -21.90
CA GLN A 97 2.98 1.24 -22.90
C GLN A 97 3.79 2.43 -22.42
N THR A 98 5.11 2.36 -22.51
CA THR A 98 6.01 3.45 -22.14
C THR A 98 5.67 4.72 -22.94
N PRO A 99 5.27 5.83 -22.29
CA PRO A 99 4.96 7.07 -22.98
C PRO A 99 6.14 7.56 -23.82
N LYS A 100 5.88 8.20 -24.96
CA LYS A 100 6.92 8.85 -25.80
C LYS A 100 7.84 9.80 -25.01
N ALA A 101 7.34 10.35 -23.89
CA ALA A 101 8.10 11.18 -22.95
C ALA A 101 9.31 10.48 -22.28
N PHE A 102 9.41 9.15 -22.35
CA PHE A 102 10.60 8.41 -21.91
C PHE A 102 11.73 8.40 -22.94
N GLY A 103 11.51 8.92 -24.16
CA GLY A 103 12.52 8.95 -25.23
C GLY A 103 12.93 7.54 -25.67
N ALA A 104 14.22 7.34 -25.96
CA ALA A 104 14.79 6.04 -26.33
C ALA A 104 14.96 5.06 -25.14
N TRP A 105 14.78 5.53 -23.90
CA TRP A 105 14.98 4.73 -22.71
C TRP A 105 13.76 3.85 -22.42
N LYS A 106 13.97 2.52 -22.38
CA LYS A 106 12.96 1.53 -21.98
C LYS A 106 13.21 1.09 -20.53
N PRO A 107 12.65 1.78 -19.51
CA PRO A 107 12.79 1.36 -18.12
C PRO A 107 12.26 -0.05 -17.91
N PRO A 108 12.88 -0.83 -17.01
CA PRO A 108 12.21 -1.96 -16.40
C PRO A 108 10.89 -1.51 -15.77
N LEU A 109 9.87 -2.34 -15.91
CA LEU A 109 8.53 -2.10 -15.37
C LEU A 109 8.25 -3.06 -14.21
N LEU A 110 7.67 -2.52 -13.14
CA LEU A 110 7.06 -3.28 -12.07
C LEU A 110 5.55 -3.03 -12.07
N VAL A 111 4.75 -4.09 -12.14
CA VAL A 111 3.30 -4.01 -12.19
C VAL A 111 2.72 -4.34 -10.82
N ILE A 112 2.14 -3.36 -10.14
CA ILE A 112 1.48 -3.49 -8.84
C ILE A 112 0.04 -2.99 -9.02
N PRO A 113 -0.94 -3.88 -9.26
CA PRO A 113 -2.33 -3.49 -9.43
C PRO A 113 -2.89 -2.77 -8.20
N ALA A 114 -3.87 -1.87 -8.42
CA ALA A 114 -4.65 -1.32 -7.33
C ALA A 114 -5.40 -2.49 -6.66
N GLY A 115 -5.13 -2.70 -5.38
CA GLY A 115 -5.71 -3.78 -4.58
C GLY A 115 -6.03 -3.30 -3.18
N ALA A 116 -6.71 -4.14 -2.41
CA ALA A 116 -7.15 -3.84 -1.04
C ALA A 116 -6.00 -3.72 -0.02
N ALA A 117 -4.78 -4.14 -0.37
CA ALA A 117 -3.61 -4.00 0.48
C ALA A 117 -2.99 -2.60 0.36
N PHE A 118 -2.62 -2.01 1.50
CA PHE A 118 -1.93 -0.71 1.59
C PHE A 118 -0.59 -0.74 0.83
N GLY A 119 -0.15 0.39 0.27
CA GLY A 119 1.13 0.50 -0.45
C GLY A 119 1.05 0.38 -1.97
N THR A 120 -0.03 0.83 -2.61
CA THR A 120 -0.16 0.91 -4.09
C THR A 120 0.72 1.99 -4.74
N GLY A 121 1.54 2.70 -3.97
CA GLY A 121 2.41 3.79 -4.42
C GLY A 121 1.76 5.18 -4.47
N GLU A 122 0.45 5.30 -4.18
CA GLU A 122 -0.29 6.57 -4.28
C GLU A 122 0.00 7.56 -3.17
N HIS A 123 0.38 7.06 -2.01
CA HIS A 123 0.69 7.90 -0.87
C HIS A 123 2.07 8.55 -1.08
N THR A 124 2.16 9.84 -0.78
CA THR A 124 3.40 10.62 -0.80
C THR A 124 4.54 9.92 -0.08
N THR A 125 4.23 9.19 0.99
CA THR A 125 5.17 8.38 1.76
C THR A 125 5.79 7.24 0.95
N THR A 126 5.00 6.47 0.19
CA THR A 126 5.54 5.36 -0.62
C THR A 126 6.46 5.87 -1.74
N ALA A 127 6.10 6.96 -2.41
CA ALA A 127 6.96 7.56 -3.44
C ALA A 127 8.29 8.08 -2.86
N LEU A 128 8.28 8.61 -1.63
CA LEU A 128 9.48 9.02 -0.91
C LEU A 128 10.35 7.82 -0.55
N SER A 129 9.79 6.79 0.08
CA SER A 129 10.50 5.56 0.44
C SER A 129 11.14 4.89 -0.77
N LEU A 130 10.45 4.86 -1.92
CA LEU A 130 10.97 4.33 -3.17
C LEU A 130 12.18 5.12 -3.71
N ARG A 131 12.16 6.46 -3.59
CA ARG A 131 13.29 7.31 -3.99
C ARG A 131 14.48 7.16 -3.04
N LEU A 132 14.23 7.01 -1.75
CA LEU A 132 15.28 6.73 -0.76
C LEU A 132 15.91 5.37 -1.03
N LEU A 133 15.09 4.33 -1.21
CA LEU A 133 15.55 2.99 -1.58
C LEU A 133 16.36 3.01 -2.88
N GLU A 134 15.94 3.76 -3.90
CA GLU A 134 16.72 3.91 -5.13
C GLU A 134 18.12 4.45 -4.89
N ARG A 135 18.28 5.43 -3.98
CA ARG A 135 19.58 6.01 -3.61
C ARG A 135 20.40 5.02 -2.78
N CYS A 136 19.79 4.42 -1.77
CA CYS A 136 20.41 3.44 -0.88
C CYS A 136 20.84 2.16 -1.63
N THR A 137 20.36 1.91 -2.85
CA THR A 137 20.72 0.69 -3.60
C THR A 137 21.65 0.97 -4.79
N ARG A 138 22.16 2.21 -4.94
CA ARG A 138 23.09 2.53 -6.04
C ARG A 138 24.44 1.85 -5.87
N PHE A 139 24.90 1.69 -4.63
CA PHE A 139 26.18 1.05 -4.35
C PHE A 139 26.17 -0.45 -4.67
N TRP A 140 25.00 -1.11 -4.66
CA TRP A 140 24.86 -2.52 -5.05
C TRP A 140 25.29 -2.79 -6.51
N GLY A 141 25.28 -1.78 -7.39
CA GLY A 141 25.76 -1.90 -8.77
C GLY A 141 27.20 -1.42 -9.00
N ALA A 142 27.79 -0.68 -8.06
CA ALA A 142 29.02 0.10 -8.28
C ALA A 142 30.30 -0.53 -7.71
N GLN A 143 30.22 -1.63 -6.96
CA GLN A 143 31.36 -2.21 -6.22
C GLN A 143 31.93 -3.50 -6.82
N ALA A 144 31.59 -3.87 -8.06
CA ALA A 144 32.15 -5.06 -8.73
C ALA A 144 33.62 -4.89 -9.20
N GLY A 145 34.40 -3.94 -8.65
CA GLY A 145 35.67 -3.53 -9.27
C GLY A 145 36.78 -3.00 -8.36
N SER A 146 36.63 -3.01 -7.03
CA SER A 146 37.75 -2.71 -6.13
C SER A 146 38.33 -4.02 -5.59
N PRO A 147 39.56 -4.40 -5.97
CA PRO A 147 40.20 -5.60 -5.44
C PRO A 147 40.31 -5.51 -3.91
N GLY A 148 39.70 -6.45 -3.18
CA GLY A 148 39.82 -6.55 -1.73
C GLY A 148 38.68 -5.96 -0.89
N SER A 149 37.66 -5.34 -1.49
CA SER A 149 36.43 -4.98 -0.75
C SER A 149 35.45 -6.17 -0.77
N PRO A 150 34.92 -6.62 0.39
CA PRO A 150 33.91 -7.67 0.40
C PRO A 150 32.68 -7.21 -0.39
N GLU A 151 32.16 -8.07 -1.25
CA GLU A 151 30.91 -7.78 -1.96
C GLU A 151 29.78 -7.58 -0.93
N PRO A 152 28.91 -6.57 -1.11
CA PRO A 152 27.73 -6.41 -0.26
C PRO A 152 26.86 -7.68 -0.35
N GLU A 153 26.29 -8.13 0.78
CA GLU A 153 25.40 -9.29 0.80
C GLU A 153 24.08 -9.03 0.04
N LYS A 154 23.75 -7.75 -0.22
CA LYS A 154 22.56 -7.24 -0.92
C LYS A 154 21.27 -7.75 -0.27
N THR A 155 21.21 -7.69 1.06
CA THR A 155 20.09 -8.18 1.86
C THR A 155 19.14 -7.04 2.23
N LEU A 156 17.84 -7.30 2.17
CA LEU A 156 16.82 -6.32 2.58
C LEU A 156 15.73 -6.96 3.44
N LEU A 157 15.27 -6.23 4.46
CA LEU A 157 14.11 -6.56 5.27
C LEU A 157 13.03 -5.46 5.11
N ASP A 158 11.85 -5.84 4.65
CA ASP A 158 10.70 -4.94 4.48
C ASP A 158 9.65 -5.18 5.58
N LEU A 159 9.52 -4.21 6.48
CA LEU A 159 8.64 -4.24 7.65
C LEU A 159 7.29 -3.60 7.31
N GLY A 160 6.21 -4.40 7.38
CA GLY A 160 4.88 -3.98 6.95
C GLY A 160 4.79 -3.87 5.43
N THR A 161 5.12 -4.97 4.75
CA THR A 161 5.33 -4.98 3.30
C THR A 161 4.07 -4.63 2.50
N GLY A 162 2.86 -4.84 3.06
CA GLY A 162 1.61 -4.49 2.39
C GLY A 162 1.48 -5.13 1.00
N SER A 163 1.45 -4.31 -0.04
CA SER A 163 1.43 -4.75 -1.45
C SER A 163 2.72 -5.45 -1.92
N GLY A 164 3.80 -5.39 -1.15
CA GLY A 164 5.13 -5.86 -1.53
C GLY A 164 5.98 -4.83 -2.28
N ILE A 165 5.49 -3.59 -2.47
CA ILE A 165 6.13 -2.64 -3.40
C ILE A 165 7.61 -2.34 -3.09
N LEU A 166 7.99 -2.14 -1.82
CA LEU A 166 9.39 -1.83 -1.46
C LEU A 166 10.28 -3.07 -1.63
N ALA A 167 9.83 -4.22 -1.11
CA ALA A 167 10.50 -5.51 -1.31
C ALA A 167 10.73 -5.86 -2.80
N LEU A 168 9.71 -5.69 -3.64
CA LEU A 168 9.76 -5.99 -5.08
C LEU A 168 10.68 -5.02 -5.83
N VAL A 169 10.67 -3.74 -5.45
CA VAL A 169 11.57 -2.73 -6.02
C VAL A 169 13.02 -3.01 -5.61
N ALA A 170 13.27 -3.40 -4.36
CA ALA A 170 14.59 -3.82 -3.90
C ALA A 170 15.14 -5.01 -4.68
N ALA A 171 14.30 -6.04 -4.90
CA ALA A 171 14.66 -7.17 -5.75
C ALA A 171 15.03 -6.73 -7.18
N ARG A 172 14.27 -5.80 -7.78
CA ARG A 172 14.61 -5.21 -9.09
C ARG A 172 15.86 -4.34 -9.08
N PHE A 173 16.26 -3.81 -7.94
CA PHE A 173 17.49 -3.04 -7.76
C PHE A 173 18.73 -3.90 -7.44
N GLY A 174 18.57 -5.23 -7.42
CA GLY A 174 19.68 -6.16 -7.30
C GLY A 174 19.89 -6.71 -5.90
N ALA A 175 18.91 -6.58 -5.00
CA ALA A 175 18.91 -7.33 -3.74
C ALA A 175 19.04 -8.84 -4.06
N ARG A 176 19.98 -9.52 -3.39
CA ARG A 176 20.17 -10.98 -3.50
C ARG A 176 19.10 -11.71 -2.71
N HIS A 177 18.83 -11.24 -1.50
CA HIS A 177 17.86 -11.83 -0.59
C HIS A 177 16.98 -10.76 0.02
N VAL A 178 15.66 -10.94 -0.07
CA VAL A 178 14.68 -10.02 0.52
C VAL A 178 13.80 -10.79 1.47
N ILE A 179 13.62 -10.30 2.69
CA ILE A 179 12.61 -10.77 3.62
C ILE A 179 11.53 -9.70 3.68
N ALA A 180 10.27 -10.09 3.55
CA ALA A 180 9.13 -9.19 3.59
C ALA A 180 8.09 -9.70 4.57
N ILE A 181 7.75 -8.88 5.57
CA ILE A 181 6.84 -9.29 6.64
C ILE A 181 5.65 -8.36 6.76
N ASP A 182 4.50 -8.93 7.11
CA ASP A 182 3.31 -8.19 7.52
C ASP A 182 2.50 -9.03 8.51
N HIS A 183 1.82 -8.38 9.44
CA HIS A 183 0.93 -9.06 10.39
C HIS A 183 -0.37 -9.53 9.73
N ASP A 184 -0.76 -8.91 8.60
CA ASP A 184 -1.97 -9.27 7.86
C ASP A 184 -1.67 -10.37 6.81
N PRO A 185 -2.24 -11.59 6.95
CA PRO A 185 -2.05 -12.64 5.96
C PRO A 185 -2.58 -12.27 4.55
N VAL A 186 -3.57 -11.37 4.47
CA VAL A 186 -4.10 -10.87 3.18
C VAL A 186 -3.07 -9.99 2.46
N ALA A 187 -2.32 -9.18 3.21
CA ALA A 187 -1.21 -8.39 2.67
C ALA A 187 -0.12 -9.30 2.10
N ILE A 188 0.30 -10.32 2.87
CA ILE A 188 1.30 -11.30 2.41
C ILE A 188 0.84 -12.06 1.16
N ALA A 189 -0.43 -12.50 1.12
CA ALA A 189 -0.97 -13.13 -0.08
C ALA A 189 -0.94 -12.20 -1.30
N THR A 190 -1.26 -10.92 -1.09
CA THR A 190 -1.20 -9.89 -2.13
C THR A 190 0.22 -9.65 -2.62
N ALA A 191 1.19 -9.54 -1.71
CA ALA A 191 2.60 -9.35 -2.03
C ALA A 191 3.18 -10.52 -2.83
N LYS A 192 2.85 -11.77 -2.44
CA LYS A 192 3.21 -12.98 -3.18
C LYS A 192 2.66 -12.99 -4.60
N GLU A 193 1.39 -12.64 -4.76
CA GLU A 193 0.77 -12.55 -6.09
C GLU A 193 1.42 -11.45 -6.95
N ASN A 194 1.77 -10.31 -6.35
CA ASN A 194 2.53 -9.26 -7.04
C ASN A 194 3.95 -9.71 -7.41
N ALA A 195 4.63 -10.50 -6.56
CA ALA A 195 5.92 -11.10 -6.90
C ALA A 195 5.82 -12.03 -8.11
N ARG A 196 4.82 -12.93 -8.10
CA ARG A 196 4.54 -13.85 -9.21
C ARG A 196 4.26 -13.10 -10.52
N ARG A 197 3.42 -12.06 -10.47
CA ARG A 197 3.13 -11.19 -11.63
C ARG A 197 4.38 -10.56 -12.23
N ASN A 198 5.33 -10.19 -11.39
CA ASN A 198 6.58 -9.55 -11.79
C ASN A 198 7.74 -10.52 -12.03
N LYS A 199 7.49 -11.84 -11.92
CA LYS A 199 8.47 -12.92 -12.05
C LYS A 199 9.67 -12.73 -11.09
N ILE A 200 9.37 -12.34 -9.86
CA ILE A 200 10.37 -12.16 -8.79
C ILE A 200 10.21 -13.31 -7.81
N ALA A 201 11.31 -14.01 -7.52
CA ALA A 201 11.30 -15.24 -6.71
C ALA A 201 12.25 -15.21 -5.51
N ASN A 202 13.09 -14.19 -5.37
CA ASN A 202 14.09 -14.08 -4.31
C ASN A 202 13.58 -13.26 -3.10
N ILE A 203 12.29 -13.43 -2.78
CA ILE A 203 11.65 -12.76 -1.64
C ILE A 203 10.97 -13.81 -0.76
N ASP A 204 11.40 -13.87 0.49
CA ASP A 204 10.79 -14.67 1.53
C ASP A 204 9.71 -13.86 2.25
N PHE A 205 8.46 -14.28 2.09
CA PHE A 205 7.30 -13.60 2.64
C PHE A 205 6.78 -14.31 3.89
N HIS A 206 6.70 -13.58 5.01
CA HIS A 206 6.24 -14.12 6.30
C HIS A 206 5.07 -13.33 6.88
N VAL A 207 4.08 -14.06 7.40
CA VAL A 207 3.07 -13.45 8.27
C VAL A 207 3.69 -13.30 9.66
N ALA A 208 4.00 -12.08 10.06
CA ALA A 208 4.67 -11.79 11.33
C ALA A 208 4.37 -10.38 11.85
N ASP A 209 4.35 -10.25 13.18
CA ASP A 209 4.31 -8.96 13.85
C ASP A 209 5.73 -8.39 13.96
N VAL A 210 5.95 -7.18 13.43
CA VAL A 210 7.23 -6.47 13.50
C VAL A 210 7.73 -6.32 14.94
N ARG A 211 6.84 -6.22 15.93
CA ARG A 211 7.21 -6.11 17.35
C ARG A 211 7.91 -7.35 17.88
N ARG A 212 7.65 -8.51 17.26
CA ARG A 212 8.19 -9.82 17.66
C ARG A 212 9.26 -10.33 16.70
N TRP A 213 9.49 -9.63 15.59
CA TRP A 213 10.50 -10.01 14.63
C TRP A 213 11.89 -9.91 15.23
N LYS A 214 12.73 -10.92 14.98
CA LYS A 214 14.13 -10.93 15.42
C LYS A 214 15.00 -10.38 14.30
N PHE A 215 15.66 -9.25 14.55
CA PHE A 215 16.52 -8.62 13.57
C PHE A 215 17.83 -9.38 13.43
N SER A 216 18.25 -9.58 12.18
CA SER A 216 19.53 -10.19 11.85
C SER A 216 20.57 -9.09 11.61
N PRO A 217 21.76 -9.16 12.21
CA PRO A 217 22.83 -8.19 11.98
C PRO A 217 23.37 -8.22 10.54
N ARG A 218 22.97 -9.22 9.74
CA ARG A 218 23.33 -9.34 8.31
C ARG A 218 22.43 -8.56 7.37
N THR A 219 21.43 -7.83 7.88
CA THR A 219 20.50 -7.06 7.05
C THR A 219 21.13 -5.72 6.67
N GLU A 220 21.42 -5.50 5.40
CA GLU A 220 22.04 -4.24 4.95
C GLU A 220 21.05 -3.08 4.91
N ILE A 221 19.82 -3.33 4.45
CA ILE A 221 18.79 -2.30 4.34
C ILE A 221 17.51 -2.79 5.00
N ILE A 222 16.97 -1.97 5.89
CA ILE A 222 15.64 -2.14 6.46
C ILE A 222 14.72 -1.07 5.90
N THR A 223 13.60 -1.47 5.30
CA THR A 223 12.52 -0.56 4.91
C THR A 223 11.35 -0.71 5.86
N ALA A 224 10.81 0.41 6.33
CA ALA A 224 9.67 0.42 7.24
C ALA A 224 8.80 1.65 6.96
N ASN A 225 7.80 1.49 6.07
CA ASN A 225 6.81 2.55 5.82
C ASN A 225 5.61 2.33 6.75
N LEU A 226 5.84 2.51 8.05
CA LEU A 226 4.90 2.27 9.15
C LEU A 226 4.52 3.58 9.84
N PHE A 227 3.53 3.53 10.74
CA PHE A 227 3.16 4.67 11.60
C PHE A 227 4.28 5.01 12.60
N SER A 228 4.38 6.28 12.97
CA SER A 228 5.44 6.83 13.84
C SER A 228 5.56 6.10 15.17
N GLU A 229 4.44 5.79 15.81
CA GLU A 229 4.40 5.17 17.14
C GLU A 229 5.03 3.78 17.09
N LEU A 230 4.74 3.02 16.04
CA LEU A 230 5.31 1.69 15.83
C LEU A 230 6.79 1.76 15.49
N LEU A 231 7.22 2.75 14.70
CA LEU A 231 8.64 2.96 14.41
C LEU A 231 9.44 3.28 15.67
N ILE A 232 8.92 4.16 16.53
CA ILE A 232 9.56 4.50 17.82
C ILE A 232 9.65 3.27 18.73
N GLU A 233 8.59 2.45 18.76
CA GLU A 233 8.55 1.22 19.56
C GLU A 233 9.62 0.20 19.14
N ILE A 234 9.86 0.04 17.84
CA ILE A 234 10.80 -0.97 17.33
C ILE A 234 12.24 -0.46 17.17
N LEU A 235 12.46 0.86 17.16
CA LEU A 235 13.78 1.46 16.93
C LEU A 235 14.88 0.90 17.85
N PRO A 236 14.66 0.63 19.15
CA PRO A 236 15.68 0.04 20.02
C PRO A 236 16.13 -1.39 19.63
N LYS A 237 15.41 -2.04 18.70
CA LYS A 237 15.69 -3.40 18.22
C LYS A 237 16.40 -3.42 16.85
N LEU A 238 16.43 -2.28 16.16
CA LEU A 238 17.06 -2.09 14.85
C LEU A 238 18.56 -1.80 15.02
#